data_AF-A0AA97CKA8-F1
#
_entry.id   AF-A0AA97CKA8-F1
#
_cell.length_a   1.000
_cell.length_b   1.000
_cell.length_c   1.000
_cell.angle_alpha   90.00
_cell.angle_beta   90.00
_cell.angle_gamma   90.00
#
_symmetry.space_group_name_H-M   'P 1'
#
loop_
_entity.id
_entity.type
_entity.pdbx_description
1 polymer ?
#
loop_
_entity_poly.entity_id
_entity_poly.type
_entity_poly.pdbx_seq_one_letter_code
_entity_poly.pdbx_strand_id
1 'polypeptide(L)' 'MSADITIHQAAEKAQQLELISLMLPNYPRNFTPSDIVAISSLMTELSGDVAAFLNDVAAQECKE' A
#
# COMPACT_ATOMS: atom_id res chain seq x y z
N MET A 1 -6.77 14.68 -1.30
CA MET A 1 -8.05 14.24 -0.70
C MET A 1 -7.68 13.13 0.25
N SER A 2 -7.90 13.35 1.55
CA SER A 2 -7.74 12.37 2.63
C SER A 2 -8.39 11.06 2.20
N ALA A 3 -7.64 9.96 2.27
CA ALA A 3 -8.14 8.67 1.82
C ALA A 3 -9.33 8.29 2.71
N ASP A 4 -10.54 8.38 2.17
CA ASP A 4 -11.81 8.01 2.81
C ASP A 4 -11.94 6.48 2.85
N ILE A 5 -10.89 5.83 3.36
CA ILE A 5 -10.83 4.38 3.54
C ILE A 5 -11.03 4.08 5.01
N THR A 6 -11.76 3.02 5.28
CA THR A 6 -11.93 2.48 6.63
C THR A 6 -10.67 1.77 7.09
N ILE A 7 -10.55 1.53 8.41
CA ILE A 7 -9.46 0.72 8.97
C ILE A 7 -9.36 -0.68 8.35
N HIS A 8 -10.50 -1.29 7.97
CA HIS A 8 -10.51 -2.59 7.30
C HIS A 8 -9.95 -2.51 5.88
N GLN A 9 -10.25 -1.45 5.15
CA GLN A 9 -9.69 -1.22 3.81
C GLN A 9 -8.19 -0.88 3.87
N ALA A 10 -7.76 -0.11 4.87
CA ALA A 10 -6.34 0.14 5.11
C ALA A 10 -5.58 -1.16 5.44
N ALA A 11 -6.17 -2.02 6.28
CA ALA A 11 -5.59 -3.33 6.60
C ALA A 11 -5.51 -4.25 5.37
N GLU A 12 -6.56 -4.30 4.54
CA GLU A 12 -6.55 -5.08 3.29
C GLU A 12 -5.46 -4.59 2.33
N LYS A 13 -5.33 -3.27 2.15
CA LYS A 13 -4.29 -2.68 1.29
C LYS A 13 -2.88 -2.95 1.82
N ALA A 14 -2.68 -2.89 3.13
CA ALA A 14 -1.41 -3.26 3.77
C ALA A 14 -1.08 -4.75 3.54
N GLN A 15 -2.07 -5.65 3.67
CA GLN A 15 -1.90 -7.07 3.39
C GLN A 15 -1.56 -7.33 1.91
N GLN A 16 -2.20 -6.63 0.98
CA GLN A 16 -1.88 -6.72 -0.45
C GLN A 16 -0.44 -6.28 -0.74
N LEU A 17 0.01 -5.19 -0.12
CA LEU A 17 1.39 -4.69 -0.23
C LEU A 17 2.41 -5.72 0.28
N GLU A 18 2.12 -6.36 1.42
CA GLU A 18 2.95 -7.42 1.98
C GLU A 18 3.03 -8.62 1.04
N LEU A 19 1.90 -9.07 0.50
CA LEU A 19 1.86 -10.20 -0.43
C LEU A 19 2.71 -9.92 -1.68
N ILE A 20 2.58 -8.74 -2.28
CA ILE A 20 3.39 -8.32 -3.44
C ILE A 20 4.88 -8.35 -3.08
N SER A 21 5.24 -7.84 -1.90
CA SER A 21 6.63 -7.82 -1.42
C SER A 21 7.21 -9.22 -1.22
N LEU A 22 6.41 -10.17 -0.75
CA LEU A 22 6.82 -11.59 -0.60
C LEU A 22 6.90 -12.34 -1.93
N MET A 23 6.09 -11.94 -2.91
CA MET A 23 6.09 -12.54 -4.24
C MET A 23 7.32 -12.15 -5.06
N LEU A 24 7.77 -10.89 -4.98
CA LEU A 24 8.87 -10.36 -5.79
C LEU A 24 10.16 -11.21 -5.75
N PRO A 25 10.66 -11.68 -4.59
CA PRO A 25 11.86 -12.53 -4.52
C PRO A 25 11.66 -13.96 -5.04
N ASN A 26 10.43 -14.46 -5.06
CA ASN A 26 10.11 -15.88 -5.28
C ASN A 26 9.47 -16.16 -6.65
N TYR A 27 9.09 -15.14 -7.41
CA TYR A 27 8.44 -15.30 -8.70
C TYR A 27 9.43 -15.72 -9.80
N PRO A 28 9.03 -16.56 -10.77
CA PRO A 28 9.89 -16.95 -11.88
C PRO A 28 10.48 -15.70 -12.55
N ARG A 29 11.81 -15.71 -12.68
CA ARG A 29 12.74 -14.59 -12.81
C ARG A 29 12.63 -13.78 -14.13
N ASN A 30 11.42 -13.43 -14.56
CA ASN A 30 11.10 -12.83 -15.86
C ASN A 30 10.24 -11.55 -15.76
N PHE A 31 10.46 -10.71 -14.75
CA PHE A 31 9.86 -9.37 -14.77
C PHE A 31 10.55 -8.51 -15.83
N THR A 32 9.77 -7.98 -16.75
CA THR A 32 10.24 -6.95 -17.67
C THR A 32 10.35 -5.61 -16.93
N PRO A 33 11.10 -4.63 -17.47
CA PRO A 33 11.11 -3.28 -16.91
C PRO A 33 9.70 -2.68 -16.76
N SER A 34 8.79 -2.99 -17.68
CA SER A 34 7.39 -2.54 -17.62
C SER A 34 6.63 -3.18 -16.45
N ASP A 35 6.88 -4.46 -16.14
CA ASP A 35 6.28 -5.14 -14.99
C ASP A 35 6.77 -4.52 -13.67
N ILE A 36 8.07 -4.21 -13.59
CA ILE A 36 8.65 -3.54 -12.42
C ILE A 36 8.00 -2.17 -12.20
N VAL A 37 7.80 -1.39 -13.27
CA VAL A 37 7.12 -0.08 -13.19
C VAL A 37 5.67 -0.22 -12.74
N ALA A 38 4.95 -1.22 -13.27
CA ALA A 38 3.56 -1.48 -12.88
C ALA A 38 3.47 -1.88 -11.39
N ILE A 39 4.34 -2.79 -10.94
CA ILE A 39 4.40 -3.23 -9.55
C ILE A 39 4.79 -2.08 -8.63
N SER A 40 5.80 -1.27 -8.97
CA SER A 40 6.20 -0.13 -8.15
C SER A 40 5.09 0.93 -8.04
N SER A 41 4.32 1.12 -9.12
CA SER A 41 3.18 2.04 -9.13
C SER A 41 2.07 1.53 -8.21
N LEU A 42 1.74 0.24 -8.30
CA LEU A 42 0.76 -0.40 -7.41
C LEU A 42 1.19 -0.33 -5.94
N MET A 43 2.46 -0.63 -5.65
CA MET A 43 3.00 -0.53 -4.28
C MET A 43 2.94 0.90 -3.75
N THR A 44 3.19 1.90 -4.59
CA THR A 44 3.11 3.32 -4.22
C THR A 44 1.67 3.73 -3.90
N GLU A 45 0.69 3.27 -4.69
CA GLU A 45 -0.73 3.51 -4.43
C GLU A 45 -1.17 2.87 -3.10
N LEU A 46 -0.89 1.58 -2.91
CA LEU A 46 -1.29 0.85 -1.70
C LEU A 46 -0.65 1.46 -0.43
N SER A 47 0.64 1.74 -0.47
CA SER A 47 1.34 2.35 0.66
C SER A 47 0.92 3.80 0.91
N GLY A 48 0.65 4.56 -0.15
CA GLY A 48 0.15 5.93 -0.07
C GLY A 48 -1.22 6.01 0.59
N ASP A 49 -2.14 5.14 0.22
CA ASP A 49 -3.48 5.05 0.81
C ASP A 49 -3.42 4.72 2.31
N VAL A 50 -2.58 3.75 2.70
CA VAL A 50 -2.38 3.38 4.10
C VAL A 50 -1.73 4.51 4.89
N ALA A 51 -0.71 5.16 4.34
CA ALA A 51 -0.04 6.28 4.99
C ALA A 51 -0.97 7.48 5.18
N ALA A 52 -1.81 7.79 4.18
CA ALA A 52 -2.81 8.84 4.28
C ALA A 52 -3.81 8.54 5.41
N PHE A 53 -4.35 7.32 5.46
CA PHE A 53 -5.26 6.90 6.53
C PHE A 53 -4.62 7.01 7.92
N LEU A 54 -3.39 6.50 8.10
CA LEU A 54 -2.70 6.57 9.39
C LEU A 54 -2.41 8.00 9.84
N ASN A 55 -2.08 8.89 8.91
CA ASN A 55 -1.90 10.31 9.22
C ASN A 55 -3.20 10.96 9.67
N ASP A 56 -4.33 10.64 9.04
CA ASP A 56 -5.64 11.16 9.42
C ASP A 56 -6.05 10.65 10.82
N VAL A 57 -5.84 9.36 11.11
CA VAL A 57 -6.06 8.79 12.45
C VAL A 57 -5.17 9.48 13.49
N ALA A 58 -3.86 9.59 13.24
CA ALA A 58 -2.93 10.25 14.17
C ALA A 58 -3.30 11.71 14.42
N ALA A 59 -3.77 12.43 13.39
CA ALA A 59 -4.23 13.80 13.51
C ALA A 59 -5.55 13.94 14.30
N GLN A 60 -6.37 12.88 14.35
CA GLN A 60 -7.57 12.82 15.17
C GLN A 60 -7.24 12.51 16.63
N GLU A 61 -6.34 11.55 16.89
CA GLU A 61 -5.87 11.20 18.26
C GLU A 61 -5.17 12.39 18.95
N CYS A 62 -4.44 13.25 18.22
CA CYS A 62 -3.82 14.45 18.79
C CYS A 62 -4.81 15.58 19.14
N LYS A 63 -6.09 15.46 18.76
CA LYS A 63 -7.12 16.47 19.06
C LYS A 63 -7.97 16.09 20.29
N GLU A 64 -7.84 14.86 20.79
CA GLU A 64 -8.50 14.37 22.01
C GLU A 64 -7.57 14.49 23.23
#